data_AF-A0A9D4ASP2-F1
#
_entry.id   AF-A0A9D4ASP2-F1
#
_cell.length_a   1.000
_cell.length_b   1.000
_cell.length_c   1.000
_cell.angle_alpha   90.00
_cell.angle_beta   90.00
_cell.angle_gamma   90.00
#
_symmetry.space_group_name_H-M   'P 1'
#
loop_
_entity.id
_entity.type
_entity.pdbx_description
1 polymer ?
#
loop_
_entity_poly.entity_id
_entity_poly.type
_entity_poly.pdbx_seq_one_letter_code
_entity_poly.pdbx_strand_id
1 'polypeptide(L)'
;MTWVAADIGAQTSNRRWDAEVCDNQGWKHYLEEECISWLRNCLEYGKETLQRKVRPTVRVSDRSSHDGLTTLSCKVSGFYPRDITVTWLRDGESRQQVTYSEGILPSGDGTYQTWVAMEIDPTIKAHYSCHVEHESLLEPLSVPWEPNNSLIPTVAGVITAVVLVGVIIGVVVWKKKHSGRKGDGYAVAQGK
;
A
#
# COMPACT_ATOMS: atom_id res chain seq x y z
N MET A 1 -15.11 27.23 39.35
CA MET A 1 -15.15 25.94 38.64
C MET A 1 -15.80 24.94 39.58
N THR A 2 -16.57 23.99 39.05
CA THR A 2 -17.21 22.93 39.83
C THR A 2 -16.75 21.59 39.27
N TRP A 3 -16.34 20.68 40.15
CA TRP A 3 -15.88 19.36 39.75
C TRP A 3 -17.05 18.39 39.63
N VAL A 4 -16.95 17.40 38.73
CA VAL A 4 -17.95 16.34 38.58
C VAL A 4 -17.32 15.01 38.98
N ALA A 5 -17.90 14.35 39.98
CA ALA A 5 -17.42 13.05 40.43
C ALA A 5 -17.87 11.97 39.43
N ALA A 6 -16.92 11.18 38.94
CA ALA A 6 -17.22 10.08 38.00
C ALA A 6 -17.95 8.91 38.68
N ASP A 7 -17.69 8.68 39.97
CA ASP A 7 -18.26 7.59 40.77
C ASP A 7 -18.33 7.95 42.26
N ILE A 8 -18.89 7.04 43.08
CA ILE A 8 -19.08 7.24 44.53
C ILE A 8 -17.74 7.40 45.26
N GLY A 9 -16.69 6.68 44.87
CA GLY A 9 -15.36 6.80 45.43
C GLY A 9 -14.71 8.17 45.18
N ALA A 10 -15.06 8.84 44.09
CA ALA A 10 -14.56 10.18 43.76
C ALA A 10 -15.28 11.33 44.51
N GLN A 11 -16.40 11.07 45.19
CA GLN A 11 -17.23 12.10 45.85
C GLN A 11 -16.49 12.87 46.95
N THR A 12 -15.65 12.19 47.73
CA THR A 12 -14.88 12.83 48.80
C THR A 12 -13.85 13.82 48.25
N SER A 13 -13.13 13.44 47.18
CA SER A 13 -12.16 14.31 46.51
C SER A 13 -12.84 15.49 45.83
N ASN A 14 -13.97 15.25 45.18
CA ASN A 14 -14.78 16.30 44.57
C ASN A 14 -15.16 17.37 45.59
N ARG A 15 -15.79 16.99 46.71
CA ARG A 15 -16.21 17.97 47.75
C ARG A 15 -15.04 18.76 48.31
N ARG A 16 -13.88 18.12 48.46
CA ARG A 16 -12.65 18.80 48.90
C ARG A 16 -12.20 19.84 47.88
N TRP A 17 -12.07 19.47 46.61
CA TRP A 17 -11.62 20.38 45.55
C TRP A 17 -12.63 21.49 45.30
N ASP A 18 -13.93 21.23 45.36
CA ASP A 18 -14.97 22.26 45.26
C ASP A 18 -14.87 23.31 46.37
N ALA A 19 -14.42 22.93 47.57
CA ALA A 19 -14.22 23.86 48.68
C ALA A 19 -12.94 24.73 48.52
N GLU A 20 -11.99 24.33 47.68
CA GLU A 20 -10.73 25.05 47.44
C GLU A 20 -10.93 26.18 46.40
N VAL A 21 -11.53 27.29 46.82
CA VAL A 21 -11.96 28.40 45.94
C VAL A 21 -10.80 29.02 45.14
N CYS A 22 -9.65 29.28 45.78
CA CYS A 22 -8.50 29.92 45.12
C CYS A 22 -7.91 29.02 44.03
N ASP A 23 -7.73 27.73 44.33
CA ASP A 23 -7.19 26.77 43.36
C ASP A 23 -8.15 26.59 42.18
N ASN A 24 -9.46 26.56 42.44
CA ASN A 24 -10.47 26.52 41.39
C ASN A 24 -10.50 27.77 40.51
N GLN A 25 -10.18 28.95 41.06
CA GLN A 25 -9.99 30.17 40.27
C GLN A 25 -8.72 30.10 39.43
N GLY A 26 -7.62 29.57 39.99
CA GLY A 26 -6.36 29.34 39.26
C GLY A 26 -6.54 28.36 38.10
N TRP A 27 -7.17 27.21 38.33
CA TRP A 27 -7.50 26.24 37.28
C TRP A 27 -8.39 26.83 36.19
N LYS A 28 -9.40 27.62 36.59
CA LYS A 28 -10.26 28.31 35.64
C LYS A 28 -9.44 29.27 34.77
N HIS A 29 -8.59 30.12 35.37
CA HIS A 29 -7.74 31.04 34.64
C HIS A 29 -6.78 30.32 33.69
N TYR A 30 -6.14 29.24 34.17
CA TYR A 30 -5.25 28.43 33.34
C TYR A 30 -5.99 27.86 32.12
N LEU A 31 -7.16 27.24 32.31
CA LEU A 31 -7.88 26.58 31.21
C LEU A 31 -8.50 27.58 30.22
N GLU A 32 -9.03 28.70 30.72
CA GLU A 32 -9.74 29.69 29.88
C GLU A 32 -8.80 30.71 29.24
N GLU A 33 -7.62 30.99 29.82
CA GLU A 33 -6.70 32.03 29.33
C GLU A 33 -5.34 31.46 28.94
N GLU A 34 -4.57 30.93 29.90
CA GLU A 34 -3.18 30.53 29.65
C GLU A 34 -3.10 29.38 28.63
N CYS A 35 -3.85 28.30 28.85
CA CYS A 35 -3.92 27.14 27.97
C CYS A 35 -4.30 27.53 26.54
N ILE A 36 -5.28 28.42 26.37
CA ILE A 36 -5.70 28.90 25.05
C ILE A 36 -4.59 29.72 24.39
N SER A 37 -3.94 30.60 25.14
CA SER A 37 -2.82 31.42 24.64
C SER A 37 -1.63 30.54 24.21
N TRP A 38 -1.25 29.57 25.04
CA TRP A 38 -0.23 28.58 24.73
C TRP A 38 -0.60 27.74 23.49
N LEU A 39 -1.84 27.26 23.40
CA LEU A 39 -2.32 26.51 22.24
C LEU A 39 -2.21 27.34 20.95
N ARG A 40 -2.62 28.61 20.96
CA ARG A 40 -2.51 29.51 19.80
C ARG A 40 -1.05 29.68 19.37
N ASN A 41 -0.15 29.88 20.32
CA ASN A 41 1.29 29.98 20.02
C ASN A 41 1.81 28.67 19.40
N CYS A 42 1.47 27.51 19.98
CA CYS A 42 1.86 26.21 19.43
C CYS A 42 1.33 25.99 18.01
N LEU A 43 0.09 26.42 17.72
CA LEU A 43 -0.49 26.32 16.38
C LEU A 43 0.24 27.21 15.38
N GLU A 44 0.65 28.42 15.77
CA GLU A 44 1.41 29.32 14.88
C GLU A 44 2.83 28.80 14.64
N TYR A 45 3.55 28.38 15.69
CA TYR A 45 4.88 27.79 15.57
C TYR A 45 4.87 26.48 14.76
N GLY A 46 3.84 25.64 14.95
CA GLY A 46 3.69 24.35 14.29
C GLY A 46 3.00 24.40 12.93
N LYS A 47 2.62 25.58 12.45
CA LYS A 47 1.72 25.77 11.30
C LYS A 47 2.16 25.00 10.06
N GLU A 48 3.42 25.10 9.67
CA GLU A 48 3.96 24.40 8.50
C GLU A 48 3.86 22.88 8.65
N THR A 49 4.15 22.36 9.85
CA THR A 49 4.08 20.92 10.14
C THR A 49 2.63 20.42 10.16
N LEU A 50 1.70 21.22 10.70
CA LEU A 50 0.28 20.87 10.79
C LEU A 50 -0.44 20.96 9.44
N GLN A 51 -0.04 21.90 8.59
CA GLN A 51 -0.62 22.10 7.26
C GLN A 51 0.03 21.26 6.17
N ARG A 52 1.14 20.56 6.48
CA ARG A 52 1.79 19.68 5.51
C ARG A 52 0.82 18.61 5.03
N LYS A 53 0.97 18.21 3.77
CA LYS A 53 0.20 17.14 3.17
C LYS A 53 1.17 16.14 2.57
N VAL A 54 1.12 14.91 3.04
CA VAL A 54 1.99 13.83 2.55
C VAL A 54 1.12 12.81 1.84
N ARG A 55 1.49 12.52 0.59
CA ARG A 55 0.71 11.70 -0.33
C ARG A 55 0.86 10.21 0.04
N PRO A 56 -0.24 9.44 0.18
CA PRO A 56 -0.17 8.02 0.52
C PRO A 56 0.55 7.20 -0.56
N THR A 57 1.32 6.21 -0.12
CA THR A 57 1.79 5.11 -0.96
C THR A 57 0.90 3.89 -0.75
N VAL A 58 0.37 3.35 -1.84
CA VAL A 58 -0.56 2.21 -1.83
C VAL A 58 0.13 0.97 -2.39
N ARG A 59 -0.03 -0.17 -1.71
CA ARG A 59 0.41 -1.48 -2.17
C ARG A 59 -0.74 -2.46 -2.08
N VAL A 60 -1.05 -3.09 -3.19
CA VAL A 60 -2.05 -4.15 -3.29
C VAL A 60 -1.33 -5.50 -3.35
N SER A 61 -1.81 -6.47 -2.59
CA SER A 61 -1.30 -7.84 -2.58
C SER A 61 -2.43 -8.83 -2.35
N ASP A 62 -2.26 -10.05 -2.84
CA ASP A 62 -3.20 -11.15 -2.63
C ASP A 62 -2.55 -12.31 -1.87
N ARG A 63 -3.40 -13.09 -1.19
CA ARG A 63 -3.03 -14.35 -0.55
C ARG A 63 -4.16 -15.36 -0.76
N SER A 64 -3.87 -16.44 -1.46
CA SER A 64 -4.81 -17.57 -1.58
C SER A 64 -4.86 -18.39 -0.29
N SER A 65 -6.06 -18.81 0.08
CA SER A 65 -6.34 -19.71 1.20
C SER A 65 -6.61 -21.14 0.71
N HIS A 66 -6.54 -22.11 1.61
CA HIS A 66 -6.77 -23.53 1.29
C HIS A 66 -8.25 -23.86 0.99
N ASP A 67 -9.18 -23.01 1.40
CA ASP A 67 -10.62 -23.10 1.13
C ASP A 67 -11.02 -22.63 -0.28
N GLY A 68 -10.05 -22.18 -1.09
CA GLY A 68 -10.27 -21.67 -2.45
C GLY A 68 -10.59 -20.17 -2.51
N LEU A 69 -10.70 -19.48 -1.37
CA LEU A 69 -10.84 -18.02 -1.33
C LEU A 69 -9.49 -17.33 -1.47
N THR A 70 -9.51 -16.07 -1.89
CA THR A 70 -8.33 -15.21 -1.97
C THR A 70 -8.55 -13.94 -1.15
N THR A 71 -7.66 -13.67 -0.22
CA THR A 71 -7.66 -12.43 0.55
C THR A 71 -6.89 -11.36 -0.21
N LEU A 72 -7.57 -10.29 -0.60
CA LEU A 72 -6.94 -9.07 -1.11
C LEU A 72 -6.60 -8.15 0.06
N SER A 73 -5.39 -7.61 0.06
CA SER A 73 -4.91 -6.66 1.06
C SER A 73 -4.45 -5.37 0.38
N CYS A 74 -4.94 -4.24 0.86
CA CYS A 74 -4.49 -2.92 0.46
C CYS A 74 -3.79 -2.25 1.64
N LYS A 75 -2.47 -2.08 1.54
CA LYS A 75 -1.65 -1.39 2.53
C LYS A 75 -1.41 0.04 2.07
N VAL A 76 -1.79 1.00 2.90
CA VAL A 76 -1.62 2.44 2.67
C VAL A 76 -0.65 2.97 3.72
N SER A 77 0.39 3.70 3.29
CA SER A 77 1.46 4.15 4.18
C SER A 77 2.01 5.51 3.78
N GLY A 78 2.65 6.21 4.71
CA GLY A 78 3.35 7.46 4.43
C GLY A 78 2.41 8.64 4.19
N PHE A 79 1.23 8.65 4.82
CA PHE A 79 0.25 9.73 4.63
C PHE A 79 0.11 10.64 5.85
N TYR A 80 -0.26 11.89 5.61
CA TYR A 80 -0.59 12.89 6.63
C TYR A 80 -1.48 13.97 5.98
N PRO A 81 -2.58 14.43 6.61
CA PRO A 81 -3.00 14.21 8.01
C PRO A 81 -3.56 12.81 8.30
N ARG A 82 -3.99 12.57 9.54
CA ARG A 82 -4.45 11.23 9.99
C ARG A 82 -5.70 10.75 9.26
N ASP A 83 -6.59 11.67 8.89
CA ASP A 83 -7.91 11.32 8.35
C ASP A 83 -7.80 10.79 6.92
N ILE A 84 -8.30 9.57 6.69
CA ILE A 84 -8.21 8.85 5.42
C ILE A 84 -9.38 7.87 5.27
N THR A 85 -9.86 7.71 4.04
CA THR A 85 -10.84 6.68 3.68
C THR A 85 -10.19 5.68 2.74
N VAL A 86 -10.22 4.40 3.09
CA VAL A 86 -9.68 3.30 2.27
C VAL A 86 -10.78 2.26 2.07
N THR A 87 -11.15 2.00 0.83
CA THR A 87 -12.22 1.05 0.48
C THR A 87 -11.81 0.14 -0.66
N TRP A 88 -12.43 -1.04 -0.71
CA TRP A 88 -12.35 -1.90 -1.88
C TRP A 88 -13.57 -1.67 -2.78
N LEU A 89 -13.31 -1.44 -4.07
CA LEU A 89 -14.32 -1.36 -5.11
C LEU A 89 -14.34 -2.66 -5.91
N ARG A 90 -15.55 -3.12 -6.25
CA ARG A 90 -15.78 -4.20 -7.21
C ARG A 90 -16.57 -3.62 -8.38
N ASP A 91 -16.00 -3.68 -9.58
CA ASP A 91 -16.61 -3.14 -10.80
C ASP A 91 -17.03 -1.66 -10.67
N GLY A 92 -16.30 -0.89 -9.85
CA GLY A 92 -16.56 0.51 -9.55
C GLY A 92 -17.56 0.75 -8.41
N GLU A 93 -18.26 -0.28 -7.92
CA GLU A 93 -19.16 -0.17 -6.78
C GLU A 93 -18.43 -0.39 -5.45
N SER A 94 -18.65 0.50 -4.49
CA SER A 94 -18.09 0.38 -3.15
C SER A 94 -18.72 -0.80 -2.43
N ARG A 95 -17.93 -1.81 -2.08
CA ARG A 95 -18.40 -2.87 -1.21
C ARG A 95 -18.08 -2.49 0.23
N GLN A 96 -19.10 -2.32 1.06
CA GLN A 96 -18.93 -2.12 2.52
C GLN A 96 -18.35 -3.35 3.25
N GLN A 97 -18.04 -4.44 2.54
CA GLN A 97 -17.39 -5.62 3.09
C GLN A 97 -15.87 -5.43 3.21
N VAL A 98 -15.45 -4.49 4.06
CA VAL A 98 -14.09 -4.56 4.62
C VAL A 98 -14.14 -5.66 5.68
N THR A 99 -13.64 -6.85 5.35
CA THR A 99 -13.65 -7.99 6.26
C THR A 99 -12.66 -7.77 7.42
N TYR A 100 -11.65 -6.91 7.24
CA TYR A 100 -10.68 -6.60 8.28
C TYR A 100 -9.95 -5.27 8.07
N SER A 101 -9.86 -4.45 9.13
CA SER A 101 -9.04 -3.24 9.19
C SER A 101 -8.42 -3.10 10.58
N GLU A 102 -7.11 -2.85 10.68
CA GLU A 102 -6.43 -2.61 11.97
C GLU A 102 -6.52 -1.14 12.46
N GLY A 103 -7.31 -0.31 11.77
CA GLY A 103 -7.35 1.13 12.02
C GLY A 103 -6.09 1.85 11.52
N ILE A 104 -5.88 3.08 11.99
CA ILE A 104 -4.79 3.96 11.54
C ILE A 104 -3.70 3.99 12.62
N LEU A 105 -2.50 3.55 12.24
CA LEU A 105 -1.33 3.44 13.10
C LEU A 105 -0.28 4.50 12.73
N PRO A 106 0.49 5.03 13.69
CA PRO A 106 1.62 5.90 13.41
C PRO A 106 2.80 5.12 12.80
N SER A 107 3.54 5.75 11.89
CA SER A 107 4.72 5.16 11.23
C SER A 107 6.05 5.51 11.94
N GLY A 108 6.05 6.45 12.89
CA GLY A 108 7.24 6.90 13.62
C GLY A 108 8.01 8.07 12.98
N ASP A 109 7.80 8.33 11.68
CA ASP A 109 8.35 9.49 10.93
C ASP A 109 7.38 10.70 10.90
N GLY A 110 6.33 10.66 11.71
CA GLY A 110 5.26 11.64 11.73
C GLY A 110 4.21 11.47 10.63
N THR A 111 4.23 10.35 9.89
CA THR A 111 3.15 9.91 9.00
C THR A 111 2.35 8.77 9.63
N TYR A 112 1.30 8.35 8.93
CA TYR A 112 0.43 7.26 9.30
C TYR A 112 0.47 6.11 8.28
N GLN A 113 -0.01 4.96 8.72
CA GLN A 113 -0.24 3.78 7.92
C GLN A 113 -1.55 3.10 8.32
N THR A 114 -2.17 2.41 7.38
CA THR A 114 -3.36 1.59 7.61
C THR A 114 -3.42 0.47 6.58
N TRP A 115 -4.26 -0.52 6.80
CA TRP A 115 -4.59 -1.49 5.78
C TRP A 115 -6.04 -1.93 5.88
N VAL A 116 -6.57 -2.33 4.73
CA VAL A 116 -7.88 -2.97 4.62
C VAL A 116 -7.74 -4.25 3.83
N ALA A 117 -8.45 -5.29 4.27
CA ALA A 117 -8.49 -6.57 3.60
C ALA A 117 -9.93 -7.00 3.30
N MET A 118 -10.10 -7.74 2.20
CA MET A 118 -11.35 -8.38 1.83
C MET A 118 -11.08 -9.78 1.28
N GLU A 119 -12.06 -10.67 1.39
CA GLU A 119 -12.01 -11.98 0.77
C GLU A 119 -12.84 -11.99 -0.52
N ILE A 120 -12.28 -12.64 -1.55
CA ILE A 120 -12.93 -12.81 -2.84
C ILE A 120 -12.92 -14.28 -3.23
N ASP A 121 -13.91 -14.67 -4.03
CA ASP A 121 -13.88 -15.93 -4.78
C ASP A 121 -13.18 -15.66 -6.13
N PRO A 122 -12.01 -16.25 -6.40
CA PRO A 122 -11.26 -16.02 -7.63
C PRO A 122 -11.98 -16.57 -8.88
N THR A 123 -13.01 -17.40 -8.74
CA THR A 123 -13.83 -17.88 -9.87
C THR A 123 -14.76 -16.81 -10.41
N ILE A 124 -15.09 -15.81 -9.59
CA ILE A 124 -15.93 -14.67 -9.97
C ILE A 124 -15.06 -13.65 -10.71
N LYS A 125 -15.32 -13.49 -12.01
CA LYS A 125 -14.66 -12.45 -12.81
C LYS A 125 -15.24 -11.09 -12.46
N ALA A 126 -14.45 -10.27 -11.76
CA ALA A 126 -14.76 -8.90 -11.44
C ALA A 126 -13.47 -8.08 -11.36
N HIS A 127 -13.56 -6.77 -11.55
CA HIS A 127 -12.45 -5.85 -11.39
C HIS A 127 -12.43 -5.32 -9.96
N TYR A 128 -11.40 -5.72 -9.20
CA TYR A 128 -11.18 -5.24 -7.85
C TYR A 128 -10.17 -4.09 -7.85
N SER A 129 -10.42 -3.04 -7.09
CA SER A 129 -9.46 -1.95 -6.90
C SER A 129 -9.53 -1.39 -5.49
N CYS A 130 -8.37 -1.01 -4.95
CA CYS A 130 -8.29 -0.27 -3.70
C CYS A 130 -8.43 1.22 -3.97
N HIS A 131 -9.44 1.82 -3.38
CA HIS A 131 -9.78 3.23 -3.52
C HIS A 131 -9.42 3.99 -2.24
N VAL A 132 -8.69 5.09 -2.41
CA VAL A 132 -8.13 5.88 -1.32
C VAL A 132 -8.50 7.34 -1.49
N GLU A 133 -9.21 7.89 -0.52
CA GLU A 133 -9.50 9.31 -0.40
C GLU A 133 -8.70 9.89 0.76
N HIS A 134 -8.01 11.00 0.50
CA HIS A 134 -7.15 11.65 1.49
C HIS A 134 -6.94 13.11 1.11
N GLU A 135 -6.85 14.02 2.08
CA GLU A 135 -6.79 15.47 1.86
C GLU A 135 -5.54 15.94 1.07
N SER A 136 -4.52 15.08 0.98
CA SER A 136 -3.32 15.33 0.15
C SER A 136 -3.51 15.02 -1.33
N LEU A 137 -4.64 14.45 -1.72
CA LEU A 137 -4.93 14.01 -3.08
C LEU A 137 -5.89 15.01 -3.75
N LEU A 138 -5.59 15.40 -4.98
CA LEU A 138 -6.51 16.20 -5.80
C LEU A 138 -7.72 15.37 -6.26
N GLU A 139 -7.46 14.11 -6.57
CA GLU A 139 -8.45 13.11 -6.96
C GLU A 139 -8.16 11.81 -6.20
N PRO A 140 -9.19 11.03 -5.86
CA PRO A 140 -9.00 9.75 -5.18
C PRO A 140 -8.05 8.81 -5.95
N LEU A 141 -7.25 8.07 -5.22
CA LEU A 141 -6.33 7.10 -5.80
C LEU A 141 -7.02 5.73 -5.89
N SER A 142 -7.17 5.20 -7.11
CA SER A 142 -7.67 3.84 -7.35
C SER A 142 -6.57 2.95 -7.89
N VAL A 143 -6.15 1.96 -7.11
CA VAL A 143 -5.12 0.97 -7.50
C VAL A 143 -5.78 -0.37 -7.82
N PRO A 144 -5.77 -0.85 -9.07
CA PRO A 144 -6.37 -2.12 -9.43
C PRO A 144 -5.59 -3.29 -8.81
N TRP A 145 -6.30 -4.35 -8.47
CA TRP A 145 -5.69 -5.65 -8.19
C TRP A 145 -5.44 -6.37 -9.52
N GLU A 146 -4.19 -6.74 -9.75
CA GLU A 146 -3.79 -7.62 -10.84
C GLU A 146 -3.37 -8.97 -10.26
N PRO A 147 -3.97 -10.09 -10.70
CA PRO A 147 -3.52 -11.40 -10.30
C PRO A 147 -2.05 -11.56 -10.71
N ASN A 148 -1.19 -11.97 -9.77
CA ASN A 148 0.22 -12.20 -10.05
C ASN A 148 0.38 -13.32 -11.09
N ASN A 149 0.46 -12.95 -12.37
CA ASN A 149 0.68 -13.87 -13.48
C ASN A 149 2.18 -14.15 -13.63
N SER A 150 2.77 -14.82 -12.63
CA SER A 150 4.18 -15.23 -12.58
C SER A 150 4.62 -16.13 -13.76
N LEU A 151 3.68 -16.59 -14.60
CA LEU A 151 3.91 -17.45 -15.76
C LEU A 151 4.42 -16.69 -16.99
N ILE A 152 4.14 -15.38 -17.11
CA ILE A 152 4.48 -14.61 -18.32
C ILE A 152 6.01 -14.48 -18.50
N PRO A 153 6.80 -14.03 -17.50
CA PRO A 153 8.25 -13.94 -17.66
C PRO A 153 8.94 -15.30 -17.75
N THR A 154 8.41 -16.34 -17.09
CA THR A 154 8.97 -17.70 -17.15
C THR A 154 8.77 -18.34 -18.53
N VAL A 155 7.57 -18.24 -19.11
CA VAL A 155 7.29 -18.80 -20.44
C VAL A 155 8.10 -18.08 -21.52
N ALA A 156 8.22 -16.75 -21.46
CA ALA A 156 9.04 -15.98 -22.38
C ALA A 156 10.53 -16.37 -22.31
N GLY A 157 11.06 -16.58 -21.09
CA GLY A 157 12.44 -17.03 -20.88
C GLY A 157 12.72 -18.40 -21.50
N VAL A 158 11.81 -19.37 -21.34
CA VAL A 158 11.96 -20.73 -21.88
C VAL A 158 11.94 -20.74 -23.41
N ILE A 159 11.00 -20.02 -24.03
CA ILE A 159 10.90 -19.96 -25.50
C ILE A 159 12.19 -19.39 -26.11
N THR A 160 12.71 -18.33 -25.51
CA THR A 160 13.94 -17.66 -25.99
C THR A 160 15.15 -18.61 -25.91
N ALA A 161 15.27 -19.37 -24.82
CA ALA A 161 16.34 -20.36 -24.67
C ALA A 161 16.25 -21.49 -25.70
N VAL A 162 15.04 -22.02 -25.96
CA VAL A 162 14.83 -23.10 -26.94
C VAL A 162 15.17 -22.65 -28.36
N VAL A 163 14.76 -21.44 -28.76
CA VAL A 163 15.07 -20.89 -30.08
C VAL A 163 16.58 -20.72 -30.27
N LEU A 164 17.28 -20.20 -29.27
CA LEU A 164 18.74 -20.06 -29.32
C LEU A 164 19.44 -21.41 -29.49
N VAL A 165 19.02 -22.43 -28.74
CA VAL A 165 19.56 -23.80 -28.87
C VAL A 165 19.28 -24.36 -30.27
N GLY A 166 18.05 -24.19 -30.79
CA GLY A 166 17.69 -24.62 -32.14
C GLY A 166 18.53 -23.97 -33.23
N VAL A 167 18.80 -22.66 -33.12
CA VAL A 167 19.68 -21.93 -34.05
C VAL A 167 21.11 -22.45 -33.98
N ILE A 168 21.64 -22.66 -32.78
CA ILE A 168 23.00 -23.21 -32.60
C ILE A 168 23.12 -24.59 -33.26
N ILE A 169 22.16 -25.48 -33.02
CA ILE A 169 22.12 -26.81 -33.64
C ILE A 169 22.04 -26.69 -35.16
N GLY A 170 21.16 -25.82 -35.67
CA GLY A 170 21.02 -25.56 -37.11
C GLY A 170 22.32 -25.09 -37.77
N VAL A 171 23.03 -24.15 -37.14
CA VAL A 171 24.32 -23.63 -37.62
C VAL A 171 25.40 -24.71 -37.61
N VAL A 172 25.46 -25.55 -36.56
CA VAL A 172 26.42 -26.66 -36.48
C VAL A 172 26.17 -27.68 -37.59
N VAL A 173 24.92 -28.08 -37.82
CA VAL A 173 24.55 -29.02 -38.89
C VAL A 173 24.86 -28.43 -40.27
N TRP A 174 24.56 -27.14 -40.50
CA TRP A 174 24.85 -26.46 -41.76
C TRP A 174 26.35 -26.38 -42.05
N LYS A 175 27.18 -26.02 -41.05
CA LYS A 175 28.65 -26.05 -41.18
C LYS A 175 29.17 -27.46 -41.45
N LYS A 176 28.64 -28.48 -40.78
CA LYS A 176 29.06 -29.87 -41.01
C LYS A 176 28.71 -30.35 -42.42
N LYS A 177 27.55 -29.95 -42.95
CA LYS A 177 27.10 -30.26 -44.32
C LYS A 177 27.93 -29.53 -45.40
N HIS A 178 28.33 -28.29 -45.18
CA HIS A 178 29.18 -27.55 -46.14
C HIS A 178 30.67 -27.90 -46.06
N SER A 179 31.17 -28.34 -44.89
CA SER A 179 32.55 -28.80 -44.74
C SER A 179 32.82 -30.13 -45.46
N GLY A 180 31.78 -30.94 -45.73
CA GLY A 180 31.90 -32.21 -46.45
C GLY A 180 31.87 -32.10 -47.98
N ARG A 181 31.89 -30.89 -48.55
CA ARG A 181 31.74 -30.65 -50.01
C ARG A 181 32.93 -29.87 -50.61
N LYS A 182 34.13 -30.07 -50.07
CA LYS A 182 35.42 -29.66 -50.66
C LYS A 182 36.29 -30.91 -50.80
N GLY A 183 36.22 -31.53 -51.98
CA GLY A 183 37.02 -32.70 -52.32
C GLY A 183 36.44 -33.41 -53.54
N ASP A 184 36.70 -32.85 -54.73
CA ASP A 184 37.12 -33.61 -55.90
C ASP A 184 37.54 -32.63 -57.00
N GLY A 185 38.86 -32.59 -57.23
CA GLY A 185 39.51 -31.75 -58.22
C GLY A 185 39.51 -32.40 -59.60
N TYR A 186 39.27 -31.60 -60.63
CA TYR A 186 39.38 -31.97 -62.03
C TYR A 186 40.87 -31.95 -62.42
N ALA A 187 41.45 -33.09 -62.75
CA ALA A 187 42.72 -33.16 -63.48
C ALA A 187 42.41 -33.10 -64.98
N VAL A 188 42.88 -32.05 -65.64
CA VAL A 188 42.84 -31.87 -67.09
C VAL A 188 43.93 -32.74 -67.71
N ALA A 189 43.54 -33.62 -68.63
CA ALA A 189 44.45 -34.27 -69.55
C ALA A 189 44.87 -33.29 -70.66
N GLN A 190 46.17 -33.06 -70.81
CA GLN A 190 46.75 -32.55 -72.05
C GLN A 190 47.70 -33.62 -72.62
N GLY A 191 47.49 -33.96 -73.89
CA GLY A 191 48.31 -34.92 -74.63
C GLY A 191 49.51 -34.29 -75.34
N LYS A 192 50.45 -35.13 -75.75
CA LYS A 192 50.85 -35.38 -77.14
C LYS A 192 51.77 -36.60 -77.20
#